data_AF-A0A1F9VDU3-F1
#
_entry.id   AF-A0A1F9VDU3-F1
#
_cell.length_a   1.000
_cell.length_b   1.000
_cell.length_c   1.000
_cell.angle_alpha   90.00
_cell.angle_beta   90.00
_cell.angle_gamma   90.00
#
_symmetry.space_group_name_H-M   'P 1'
#
loop_
_entity.id
_entity.type
_entity.pdbx_description
1 polymer ?
#
loop_
_entity_poly.entity_id
_entity_poly.type
_entity_poly.pdbx_seq_one_letter_code
_entity_poly.pdbx_strand_id
1 'polypeptide(L)'
;MTKNTTTQARHCYAQAYADYLRSGNLEDATREVAQQIFFDRGNKPGTPQEDWQAAERITSEWPKTITEASESHMFDKAMSKTRIWLKEIETELGFDNPNDAYRALRAVLHAVRDRLPVRESTEFASQLPMLITGMYYNGWTPMDKPVKIRTMDEFMDRVQEQLPKGMDPMRITVGIIRVIERHVTAGE
;
A
#
# COMPACT_ATOMS: atom_id res chain seq x y z
N MET A 1 3.18 -28.22 8.83
CA MET A 1 2.18 -27.44 9.60
C MET A 1 2.80 -26.24 10.35
N THR A 2 3.90 -25.64 9.87
CA THR A 2 4.68 -24.60 10.59
C THR A 2 4.49 -23.16 10.08
N LYS A 3 3.87 -22.94 8.91
CA LYS A 3 3.78 -21.62 8.29
C LYS A 3 2.92 -20.58 9.04
N ASN A 4 2.00 -21.00 9.92
CA ASN A 4 1.10 -20.08 10.62
C ASN A 4 1.75 -19.43 11.86
N THR A 5 2.63 -20.17 12.55
CA THR A 5 3.25 -19.73 13.80
C THR A 5 4.27 -18.61 13.56
N THR A 6 5.06 -18.73 12.49
CA THR A 6 6.08 -17.72 12.13
C THR A 6 5.46 -16.40 11.70
N THR A 7 4.34 -16.41 10.96
CA THR A 7 3.62 -15.19 10.57
C THR A 7 2.99 -14.49 11.78
N GLN A 8 2.37 -15.25 12.69
CA GLN A 8 1.75 -14.71 13.89
C GLN A 8 2.78 -14.12 14.87
N ALA A 9 3.92 -14.78 15.04
CA ALA A 9 5.03 -14.27 15.85
C ALA A 9 5.63 -12.97 15.27
N ARG A 10 5.76 -12.85 13.93
CA ARG A 10 6.22 -11.62 13.27
C ARG A 10 5.30 -10.43 13.55
N HIS A 11 3.99 -10.64 13.63
CA HIS A 11 3.05 -9.57 13.97
C HIS A 11 3.15 -9.12 15.44
N CYS A 12 3.45 -10.03 16.37
CA CYS A 12 3.66 -9.68 17.79
C CYS A 12 4.96 -8.90 18.03
N TYR A 13 6.00 -9.15 17.23
CA TYR A 13 7.32 -8.51 17.33
C TYR A 13 7.65 -7.67 16.10
N ALA A 14 6.65 -7.01 15.51
CA ALA A 14 6.79 -6.33 14.22
C ALA A 14 7.87 -5.23 14.23
N GLN A 15 8.05 -4.54 15.37
CA GLN A 15 9.07 -3.52 15.53
C GLN A 15 10.48 -4.11 15.54
N ALA A 16 10.74 -5.07 16.43
CA ALA A 16 12.01 -5.80 16.50
C ALA A 16 12.38 -6.49 15.17
N TYR A 17 11.37 -7.04 14.48
CA TYR A 17 11.56 -7.61 13.15
C TYR A 17 11.96 -6.52 12.14
N ALA A 18 11.29 -5.37 12.11
CA ALA A 18 11.65 -4.28 11.23
C ALA A 18 13.07 -3.72 11.50
N ASP A 19 13.48 -3.64 12.76
CA ASP A 19 14.83 -3.22 13.17
C ASP A 19 15.90 -4.25 12.78
N TYR A 20 15.58 -5.55 12.89
CA TYR A 20 16.42 -6.62 12.34
C TYR A 20 16.64 -6.47 10.84
N LEU A 21 15.59 -6.20 10.06
CA LEU A 21 15.71 -6.07 8.61
C LEU A 21 16.55 -4.87 8.17
N ARG A 22 16.55 -3.79 8.98
CA ARG A 22 17.37 -2.60 8.75
C ARG A 22 18.83 -2.83 9.09
N SER A 23 19.11 -3.46 10.23
CA SER A 23 20.46 -3.61 10.78
C SER A 23 21.19 -4.86 10.27
N GLY A 24 20.46 -5.90 9.90
CA GLY A 24 20.98 -7.25 9.68
C GLY A 24 21.49 -7.93 10.95
N ASN A 25 21.35 -7.30 12.13
CA ASN A 25 21.90 -7.81 13.39
C ASN A 25 20.85 -8.64 14.14
N LEU A 26 20.97 -9.97 14.03
CA LEU A 26 20.05 -10.90 14.68
C LEU A 26 20.14 -10.87 16.21
N GLU A 27 21.32 -10.55 16.76
CA GLU A 27 21.55 -10.52 18.21
C GLU A 27 20.82 -9.35 18.86
N ASP A 28 20.90 -8.16 18.26
CA ASP A 28 20.18 -6.97 18.73
C ASP A 28 18.67 -7.21 18.72
N ALA A 29 18.16 -7.87 17.68
CA ALA A 29 16.75 -8.16 17.57
C ALA A 29 16.28 -9.25 18.55
N THR A 30 17.11 -10.25 18.80
CA THR A 30 16.85 -11.29 19.82
C THR A 30 16.78 -10.65 21.21
N ARG A 31 17.65 -9.69 21.50
CA ARG A 31 17.61 -8.91 22.73
C ARG A 31 16.33 -8.10 22.87
N GLU A 32 15.88 -7.44 21.81
CA GLU A 32 14.64 -6.65 21.82
C GLU A 32 13.40 -7.54 22.06
N VAL A 33 13.32 -8.70 21.38
CA VAL A 33 12.26 -9.69 21.60
C VAL A 33 12.29 -10.22 23.04
N ALA A 34 13.47 -10.52 23.60
CA ALA A 34 13.62 -10.98 24.97
C ALA A 34 13.15 -9.93 25.99
N GLN A 35 13.46 -8.64 25.75
CA GLN A 35 12.96 -7.54 26.58
C GLN A 35 11.44 -7.44 26.51
N GLN A 36 10.85 -7.57 25.32
CA GLN A 36 9.41 -7.51 25.16
C GLN A 36 8.71 -8.68 25.86
N ILE A 37 9.25 -9.90 25.77
CA ILE A 37 8.77 -11.07 26.53
C ILE A 37 8.84 -10.81 28.04
N PHE A 38 9.95 -10.23 28.52
CA PHE A 38 10.11 -9.84 29.92
C PHE A 38 9.04 -8.84 30.38
N PHE A 39 8.74 -7.83 29.58
CA PHE A 39 7.70 -6.86 29.92
C PHE A 39 6.30 -7.48 29.89
N ASP A 40 6.01 -8.31 28.89
CA ASP A 40 4.70 -8.93 28.69
C ASP A 40 4.35 -9.98 29.75
N ARG A 41 5.36 -10.64 30.36
CA ARG A 41 5.11 -11.60 31.46
C ARG A 41 4.70 -10.92 32.77
N GLY A 42 5.07 -9.67 33.00
CA GLY A 42 4.80 -8.95 34.25
C GLY A 42 5.26 -9.76 35.48
N ASN A 43 4.32 -10.10 36.37
CA ASN A 43 4.60 -10.87 37.60
C ASN A 43 4.52 -12.40 37.44
N LYS A 44 4.36 -12.93 36.21
CA LYS A 44 4.35 -14.38 35.98
C LYS A 44 5.75 -14.96 36.24
N PRO A 45 5.84 -16.21 36.75
CA PRO A 45 7.12 -16.85 36.98
C PRO A 45 7.89 -17.02 35.67
N GLY A 46 9.18 -16.69 35.71
CA GLY A 46 10.12 -16.85 34.61
C GLY A 46 11.44 -16.15 34.89
N THR A 47 12.50 -16.60 34.22
CA THR A 47 13.85 -16.04 34.34
C THR A 47 14.24 -15.26 33.08
N PRO A 48 15.16 -14.29 33.16
CA PRO A 48 15.70 -13.63 31.96
C PRO A 48 16.33 -14.62 30.97
N GLN A 49 16.87 -15.72 31.46
CA GLN A 49 17.47 -16.77 30.63
C GLN A 49 16.42 -17.55 29.83
N GLU A 50 15.25 -17.83 30.42
CA GLU A 50 14.13 -18.45 29.72
C GLU A 50 13.53 -17.51 28.65
N ASP A 51 13.46 -16.21 28.92
CA ASP A 51 13.01 -15.22 27.91
C ASP A 51 13.97 -15.16 26.74
N TRP A 52 15.28 -15.19 27.00
CA TRP A 52 16.30 -15.23 25.97
C TRP A 52 16.16 -16.48 25.09
N GLN A 53 15.98 -17.65 25.70
CA GLN A 53 15.77 -18.89 24.95
C GLN A 53 14.45 -18.92 24.16
N ALA A 54 13.42 -18.22 24.63
CA ALA A 54 12.18 -18.06 23.88
C ALA A 54 12.38 -17.09 22.70
N ALA A 55 13.07 -15.99 22.91
CA ALA A 55 13.42 -15.02 21.88
C ALA A 55 14.28 -15.65 20.77
N GLU A 56 15.32 -16.41 21.12
CA GLU A 56 16.17 -17.12 20.15
C GLU A 56 15.37 -18.08 19.28
N ARG A 57 14.41 -18.81 19.87
CA ARG A 57 13.52 -19.71 19.11
C ARG A 57 12.71 -18.91 18.09
N ILE A 58 12.17 -17.76 18.47
CA ILE A 58 11.38 -16.89 17.60
C ILE A 58 12.25 -16.28 16.49
N THR A 59 13.39 -15.69 16.83
CA THR A 59 14.25 -14.97 15.88
C THR A 59 15.04 -15.91 14.97
N SER A 60 15.30 -17.15 15.40
CA SER A 60 15.96 -18.16 14.55
C SER A 60 15.15 -18.52 13.29
N GLU A 61 13.82 -18.33 13.33
CA GLU A 61 12.91 -18.51 12.20
C GLU A 61 12.79 -17.27 11.30
N TRP A 62 13.44 -16.17 11.65
CA TRP A 62 13.43 -14.96 10.83
C TRP A 62 14.34 -15.14 9.60
N PRO A 63 13.92 -14.63 8.42
CA PRO A 63 14.69 -14.76 7.20
C PRO A 63 16.07 -14.11 7.38
N LYS A 64 17.12 -14.94 7.22
CA LYS A 64 18.51 -14.53 7.41
C LYS A 64 19.11 -13.79 6.22
N THR A 65 18.43 -13.85 5.07
CA THR A 65 18.79 -13.10 3.87
C THR A 65 17.86 -11.91 3.74
N ILE A 66 18.47 -10.73 3.61
CA ILE A 66 17.80 -9.45 3.41
C ILE A 66 16.79 -9.54 2.26
N THR A 67 16.98 -10.39 1.24
CA THR A 67 16.11 -10.49 0.06
C THR A 67 14.64 -10.80 0.37
N GLU A 68 14.33 -11.87 1.12
CA GLU A 68 12.92 -12.23 1.42
C GLU A 68 12.22 -11.20 2.33
N ALA A 69 13.00 -10.65 3.26
CA ALA A 69 12.59 -9.60 4.17
C ALA A 69 12.40 -8.24 3.47
N SER A 70 13.29 -7.91 2.54
CA SER A 70 13.28 -6.71 1.72
C SER A 70 12.11 -6.75 0.75
N GLU A 71 11.82 -7.90 0.14
CA GLU A 71 10.63 -8.09 -0.69
C GLU A 71 9.36 -7.86 0.13
N SER A 72 9.23 -8.50 1.30
CA SER A 72 8.10 -8.27 2.22
C SER A 72 7.98 -6.80 2.61
N HIS A 73 9.09 -6.15 2.97
CA HIS A 73 9.12 -4.75 3.37
C HIS A 73 8.73 -3.80 2.22
N MET A 74 9.12 -4.12 0.98
CA MET A 74 8.70 -3.37 -0.21
C MET A 74 7.19 -3.47 -0.44
N PHE A 75 6.61 -4.67 -0.29
CA PHE A 75 5.16 -4.86 -0.38
C PHE A 75 4.42 -4.12 0.75
N ASP A 76 4.92 -4.19 1.98
CA ASP A 76 4.35 -3.47 3.12
C ASP A 76 4.38 -1.96 2.90
N LYS A 77 5.48 -1.43 2.38
CA LYS A 77 5.62 -0.02 2.02
C LYS A 77 4.66 0.38 0.90
N ALA A 78 4.52 -0.44 -0.13
CA ALA A 78 3.57 -0.20 -1.22
C ALA A 78 2.13 -0.18 -0.70
N MET A 79 1.76 -1.15 0.14
CA MET A 79 0.45 -1.24 0.80
C MET A 79 0.18 -0.01 1.68
N SER A 80 1.16 0.39 2.50
CA SER A 80 1.05 1.58 3.35
C SER A 80 0.83 2.84 2.53
N LYS A 81 1.62 3.05 1.45
CA LYS A 81 1.47 4.21 0.56
C LYS A 81 0.10 4.26 -0.11
N THR A 82 -0.42 3.12 -0.57
CA THR A 82 -1.78 3.04 -1.14
C THR A 82 -2.85 3.36 -0.10
N ARG A 83 -2.73 2.86 1.13
CA ARG A 83 -3.68 3.18 2.22
C ARG A 83 -3.70 4.68 2.52
N ILE A 84 -2.54 5.34 2.53
CA ILE A 84 -2.45 6.80 2.71
C ILE A 84 -3.22 7.53 1.60
N TRP A 85 -2.98 7.19 0.34
CA TRP A 85 -3.69 7.78 -0.79
C TRP A 85 -5.21 7.59 -0.70
N LEU A 86 -5.67 6.37 -0.41
CA LEU A 86 -7.10 6.12 -0.24
C LEU A 86 -7.69 6.93 0.92
N LYS A 87 -6.96 7.08 2.02
CA LYS A 87 -7.42 7.87 3.17
C LYS A 87 -7.52 9.37 2.88
N GLU A 88 -6.60 9.89 2.08
CA GLU A 88 -6.66 11.28 1.61
C GLU A 88 -7.85 11.50 0.67
N ILE A 89 -8.17 10.53 -0.19
CA ILE A 89 -9.34 10.56 -1.08
C ILE A 89 -10.63 10.52 -0.27
N GLU A 90 -10.72 9.64 0.72
CA GLU A 90 -11.86 9.61 1.65
C GLU A 90 -12.08 10.98 2.30
N THR A 91 -11.00 11.61 2.74
CA THR A 91 -11.03 12.92 3.41
C THR A 91 -11.45 14.03 2.44
N GLU A 92 -10.88 14.06 1.23
CA GLU A 92 -11.18 15.07 0.21
C GLU A 92 -12.64 14.98 -0.27
N LEU A 93 -13.16 13.77 -0.44
CA LEU A 93 -14.50 13.55 -1.00
C LEU A 93 -15.59 13.36 0.06
N GLY A 94 -15.22 13.22 1.33
CA GLY A 94 -16.15 12.94 2.43
C GLY A 94 -16.73 11.54 2.33
N PHE A 95 -15.92 10.54 2.01
CA PHE A 95 -16.34 9.14 2.01
C PHE A 95 -16.07 8.47 3.35
N ASP A 96 -17.06 7.71 3.82
CA ASP A 96 -16.95 6.90 5.03
C ASP A 96 -16.47 5.46 4.75
N ASN A 97 -16.31 5.10 3.47
CA ASN A 97 -16.00 3.75 3.03
C ASN A 97 -14.76 3.71 2.11
N PRO A 98 -13.72 2.95 2.46
CA PRO A 98 -12.51 2.80 1.64
C PRO A 98 -12.78 2.25 0.24
N ASN A 99 -13.82 1.44 0.09
CA ASN A 99 -14.19 0.88 -1.21
C ASN A 99 -14.70 1.95 -2.18
N ASP A 100 -15.35 3.00 -1.68
CA ASP A 100 -15.84 4.09 -2.52
C ASP A 100 -14.70 4.98 -2.98
N ALA A 101 -13.72 5.25 -2.11
CA ALA A 101 -12.47 5.91 -2.49
C ALA A 101 -11.70 5.13 -3.57
N TYR A 102 -11.59 3.80 -3.43
CA TYR A 102 -10.96 2.95 -4.43
C TYR A 102 -11.70 2.97 -5.78
N ARG A 103 -13.04 2.83 -5.77
CA ARG A 103 -13.86 2.86 -6.99
C ARG A 103 -13.79 4.21 -7.69
N ALA A 104 -13.85 5.31 -6.94
CA ALA A 104 -13.69 6.66 -7.44
C ALA A 104 -12.34 6.86 -8.11
N LEU A 105 -11.26 6.49 -7.43
CA LEU A 105 -9.90 6.58 -7.97
C LEU A 105 -9.77 5.77 -9.26
N ARG A 106 -10.24 4.51 -9.26
CA ARG A 106 -10.20 3.63 -10.43
C ARG A 106 -10.93 4.24 -11.63
N ALA A 107 -12.15 4.73 -11.43
CA ALA A 107 -12.97 5.31 -12.48
C ALA A 107 -12.27 6.50 -13.16
N VAL A 108 -11.75 7.43 -12.37
CA VAL A 108 -11.05 8.62 -12.87
C VAL A 108 -9.75 8.22 -13.56
N LEU A 109 -8.93 7.39 -12.93
CA LEU A 109 -7.64 6.97 -13.48
C LEU A 109 -7.78 6.21 -14.81
N HIS A 110 -8.80 5.37 -14.95
CA HIS A 110 -9.08 4.68 -16.21
C HIS A 110 -9.55 5.65 -17.31
N ALA A 111 -10.39 6.64 -16.97
CA ALA A 111 -10.81 7.66 -17.94
C ALA A 111 -9.63 8.52 -18.41
N VAL A 112 -8.72 8.89 -17.50
CA VAL A 112 -7.47 9.59 -17.83
C VAL A 112 -6.59 8.72 -18.72
N ARG A 113 -6.32 7.47 -18.31
CA ARG A 113 -5.49 6.50 -19.06
C ARG A 113 -5.95 6.36 -20.50
N ASP A 114 -7.25 6.19 -20.70
CA ASP A 114 -7.81 5.92 -22.02
C ASP A 114 -7.77 7.16 -22.94
N ARG A 115 -7.58 8.37 -22.39
CA ARG A 115 -7.45 9.62 -23.15
C ARG A 115 -6.00 9.97 -23.49
N LEU A 116 -5.03 9.47 -22.73
CA LEU A 116 -3.61 9.72 -22.97
C LEU A 116 -3.05 8.81 -24.06
N PRO A 117 -2.09 9.26 -24.88
CA PRO A 117 -1.33 8.34 -25.70
C PRO A 117 -0.48 7.42 -24.80
N VAL A 118 -0.11 6.26 -25.35
CA VAL A 118 0.46 5.14 -24.56
C VAL A 118 1.72 5.54 -23.78
N ARG A 119 2.55 6.39 -24.38
CA ARG A 119 3.79 6.85 -23.77
C ARG A 119 3.51 7.72 -22.53
N GLU A 120 2.67 8.73 -22.69
CA GLU A 120 2.29 9.69 -21.64
C GLU A 120 1.51 8.98 -20.54
N SER A 121 0.67 8.00 -20.89
CA SER A 121 0.00 7.12 -19.92
C SER A 121 1.02 6.35 -19.07
N THR A 122 2.12 5.90 -19.67
CA THR A 122 3.20 5.17 -18.96
C THR A 122 4.04 6.09 -18.08
N GLU A 123 4.38 7.28 -18.58
CA GLU A 123 5.07 8.31 -17.80
C GLU A 123 4.22 8.74 -16.60
N PHE A 124 2.91 8.96 -16.78
CA PHE A 124 1.99 9.25 -15.69
C PHE A 124 1.92 8.11 -14.66
N ALA A 125 1.79 6.86 -15.11
CA ALA A 125 1.69 5.71 -14.22
C ALA A 125 2.97 5.48 -13.37
N SER A 126 4.13 5.96 -13.84
CA SER A 126 5.41 5.89 -13.11
C SER A 126 5.43 6.72 -11.82
N GLN A 127 4.54 7.72 -11.72
CA GLN A 127 4.43 8.59 -10.55
C GLN A 127 3.47 8.02 -9.48
N LEU A 128 2.73 6.96 -9.81
CA LEU A 128 1.73 6.36 -8.92
C LEU A 128 2.37 5.33 -7.96
N PRO A 129 1.80 5.13 -6.75
CA PRO A 129 2.17 4.00 -5.90
C PRO A 129 1.98 2.66 -6.62
N MET A 130 2.89 1.71 -6.41
CA MET A 130 2.94 0.42 -7.12
C MET A 130 1.58 -0.31 -7.24
N LEU A 131 0.79 -0.40 -6.15
CA LEU A 131 -0.52 -1.07 -6.21
C LEU A 131 -1.55 -0.27 -7.00
N ILE A 132 -1.47 1.07 -6.96
CA ILE A 132 -2.32 1.95 -7.77
C ILE A 132 -1.93 1.84 -9.25
N THR A 133 -0.64 1.68 -9.57
CA THR A 133 -0.17 1.38 -10.94
C THR A 133 -0.75 0.05 -11.44
N GLY A 134 -0.78 -0.99 -10.60
CA GLY A 134 -1.43 -2.27 -10.94
C GLY A 134 -2.93 -2.12 -11.24
N MET A 135 -3.63 -1.32 -10.43
CA MET A 135 -5.03 -0.95 -10.70
C MET A 135 -5.17 -0.15 -12.00
N TYR A 136 -4.29 0.83 -12.23
CA TYR A 136 -4.30 1.70 -13.41
C TYR A 136 -4.23 0.91 -14.71
N TYR A 137 -3.41 -0.14 -14.79
CA TYR A 137 -3.30 -0.98 -16.00
C TYR A 137 -4.31 -2.12 -16.06
N ASN A 138 -5.11 -2.34 -15.02
CA ASN A 138 -6.03 -3.46 -14.98
C ASN A 138 -7.07 -3.37 -16.11
N GLY A 139 -7.14 -4.44 -16.91
CA GLY A 139 -8.08 -4.55 -18.03
C GLY A 139 -7.82 -3.57 -19.18
N TRP A 140 -6.60 -3.04 -19.32
CA TRP A 140 -6.27 -2.10 -20.40
C TRP A 140 -5.94 -2.79 -21.72
N THR A 141 -6.50 -2.29 -22.82
CA THR A 141 -6.12 -2.63 -24.19
C THR A 141 -5.59 -1.38 -24.89
N PRO A 142 -4.27 -1.31 -25.20
CA PRO A 142 -3.65 -0.08 -25.71
C PRO A 142 -3.85 0.15 -27.22
N MET A 143 -4.28 -0.86 -27.99
CA MET A 143 -4.34 -0.83 -29.47
C MET A 143 -5.17 0.32 -30.06
N ASP A 144 -6.21 0.78 -29.35
CA ASP A 144 -7.13 1.82 -29.82
C ASP A 144 -7.02 3.13 -29.02
N LYS A 145 -5.87 3.39 -28.39
CA LYS A 145 -5.63 4.57 -27.56
C LYS A 145 -4.71 5.57 -28.28
N PRO A 146 -4.92 6.89 -28.10
CA PRO A 146 -5.89 7.53 -27.21
C PRO A 146 -7.33 7.54 -27.77
N VAL A 147 -8.31 7.40 -26.89
CA VAL A 147 -9.71 7.69 -27.21
C VAL A 147 -9.85 9.19 -27.46
N LYS A 148 -10.40 9.56 -28.63
CA LYS A 148 -10.76 10.95 -28.93
C LYS A 148 -11.93 11.38 -28.04
N ILE A 149 -11.65 12.24 -27.07
CA ILE A 149 -12.64 12.89 -26.20
C ILE A 149 -12.54 14.40 -26.44
N ARG A 150 -13.60 15.01 -26.96
CA ARG A 150 -13.62 16.40 -27.43
C ARG A 150 -14.24 17.38 -26.46
N THR A 151 -15.07 16.91 -25.54
CA THR A 151 -15.77 17.76 -24.56
C THR A 151 -15.52 17.29 -23.13
N MET A 152 -15.83 18.17 -22.18
CA MET A 152 -15.82 17.82 -20.75
C MET A 152 -16.92 16.79 -20.45
N ASP A 153 -18.11 16.94 -21.04
CA ASP A 153 -19.23 16.03 -20.83
C ASP A 153 -18.89 14.61 -21.27
N GLU A 154 -18.26 14.45 -22.44
CA GLU A 154 -17.80 13.13 -22.92
C GLU A 154 -16.77 12.49 -21.96
N PHE A 155 -15.95 13.30 -21.27
CA PHE A 155 -15.04 12.77 -20.26
C PHE A 155 -15.81 12.35 -19.00
N MET A 156 -16.75 13.17 -18.54
CA MET A 156 -17.57 12.88 -17.37
C MET A 156 -18.44 11.64 -17.57
N ASP A 157 -18.96 11.41 -18.79
CA ASP A 157 -19.70 10.20 -19.15
C ASP A 157 -18.84 8.95 -18.95
N ARG A 158 -17.57 8.98 -19.37
CA ARG A 158 -16.64 7.85 -19.19
C ARG A 158 -16.28 7.59 -17.74
N VAL A 159 -16.18 8.64 -16.93
CA VAL A 159 -16.00 8.49 -15.47
C VAL A 159 -17.26 7.88 -14.87
N GLN A 160 -18.44 8.42 -15.23
CA GLN A 160 -19.74 7.99 -14.72
C GLN A 160 -20.04 6.52 -15.03
N GLU A 161 -19.66 6.01 -16.21
CA GLU A 161 -19.79 4.60 -16.60
C GLU A 161 -19.10 3.63 -15.63
N GLN A 162 -18.04 4.08 -14.95
CA GLN A 162 -17.26 3.27 -14.01
C GLN A 162 -17.56 3.58 -12.54
N LEU A 163 -18.28 4.66 -12.25
CA LEU A 163 -18.65 5.04 -10.89
C LEU A 163 -19.89 4.28 -10.41
N PRO A 164 -20.00 4.02 -9.10
CA PRO A 164 -21.27 3.67 -8.47
C PRO A 164 -22.36 4.70 -8.78
N LYS A 165 -23.61 4.23 -8.88
CA LYS A 165 -24.77 5.11 -9.07
C LYS A 165 -24.88 6.11 -7.91
N GLY A 166 -25.23 7.36 -8.23
CA GLY A 166 -25.45 8.42 -7.24
C GLY A 166 -24.20 9.23 -6.86
N MET A 167 -23.04 8.94 -7.43
CA MET A 167 -21.85 9.78 -7.30
C MET A 167 -21.80 10.83 -8.43
N ASP A 168 -21.43 12.06 -8.10
CA ASP A 168 -21.23 13.14 -9.07
C ASP A 168 -19.84 13.04 -9.73
N PRO A 169 -19.75 12.73 -11.04
CA PRO A 169 -18.49 12.48 -11.73
C PRO A 169 -17.56 13.70 -11.72
N MET A 170 -18.11 14.92 -11.74
CA MET A 170 -17.30 16.14 -11.72
C MET A 170 -16.65 16.33 -10.35
N ARG A 171 -17.44 16.27 -9.26
CA ARG A 171 -16.93 16.35 -7.89
C ARG A 171 -15.86 15.29 -7.63
N ILE A 172 -16.11 14.05 -8.05
CA ILE A 172 -15.16 12.95 -7.90
C ILE A 172 -13.86 13.23 -8.67
N THR A 173 -13.96 13.60 -9.94
CA THR A 173 -12.79 13.87 -10.78
C THR A 173 -11.93 14.97 -10.17
N VAL A 174 -12.53 16.09 -9.77
CA VAL A 174 -11.80 17.21 -9.16
C VAL A 174 -11.11 16.80 -7.86
N GLY A 175 -11.80 16.07 -6.98
CA GLY A 175 -11.19 15.61 -5.73
C GLY A 175 -10.03 14.63 -5.95
N ILE A 176 -10.17 13.69 -6.89
CA ILE A 176 -9.09 12.77 -7.25
C ILE A 176 -7.88 13.52 -7.82
N ILE A 177 -8.09 14.47 -8.74
CA ILE A 177 -7.01 15.29 -9.30
C ILE A 177 -6.26 16.04 -8.19
N ARG A 178 -6.98 16.68 -7.26
CA ARG A 178 -6.36 17.39 -6.13
C ARG A 178 -5.49 16.49 -5.26
N VAL A 179 -5.92 15.25 -5.01
CA VAL A 179 -5.09 14.30 -4.26
C VAL A 179 -3.85 13.93 -5.07
N ILE A 180 -4.00 13.63 -6.37
CA ILE A 180 -2.87 13.30 -7.24
C ILE A 180 -1.84 14.44 -7.26
N GLU A 181 -2.28 15.69 -7.40
CA GLU A 181 -1.41 16.89 -7.40
C GLU A 181 -0.61 17.09 -6.10
N ARG A 182 -1.04 16.51 -4.97
CA ARG A 182 -0.25 16.56 -3.71
C ARG A 182 0.95 15.63 -3.73
N HIS A 183 0.89 14.55 -4.52
CA HIS A 183 1.91 13.49 -4.50
C HIS A 183 2.74 13.44 -5.77
N VAL A 184 2.15 13.81 -6.90
CA VAL A 184 2.84 13.94 -8.17
C VAL A 184 3.40 15.35 -8.19
N THR A 185 4.73 15.47 -8.22
CA THR A 185 5.39 16.77 -8.39
C THR A 185 4.79 17.46 -9.60
N ALA A 186 4.43 18.74 -9.48
CA ALA A 186 4.20 19.57 -10.65
C ALA A 186 5.39 19.35 -11.60
N GLY A 187 5.10 18.81 -12.78
CA GLY A 187 6.12 18.43 -13.74
C GLY A 187 7.02 19.62 -14.08
N GLU A 188 8.19 19.28 -14.64
CA GLU A 188 8.99 20.18 -15.48
C GLU A 188 8.13 21.09 -16.38
#